data_AF-A0AAV0BBJ6-F1
#
_entry.id   AF-A0AAV0BBJ6-F1
#
_cell.length_a   1.000
_cell.length_b   1.000
_cell.length_c   1.000
_cell.angle_alpha   90.00
_cell.angle_beta   90.00
_cell.angle_gamma   90.00
#
_symmetry.space_group_name_H-M   'P 1'
#
loop_
_entity.id
_entity.type
_entity.pdbx_description
1 polymer ?
#
loop_
_entity_poly.entity_id
_entity_poly.type
_entity_poly.pdbx_seq_one_letter_code
_entity_poly.pdbx_strand_id
1 'polypeptide(L)'
;MPSVEITEKTYLKRINTLNQSCAIPLRQFSKSSSTRIIDKHEATSMFGKIEYIVKANQSLLPVLKTCLKSFIKGQTDWSDQLCEQLEKIQKPYCDYLAGYDSIKDTEQRLLKKSKGFRQLCERTKKSMYNDRMGRVGLRELLMEPFQRVTCYILIFKQMLKKMSSDNPERANLLSCISTCNWIAFCELDSHLIKAATICVSFQR
;
A
#
# COMPACT_ATOMS: atom_id res chain seq x y z
N MET A 1 12.48 -18.73 5.00
CA MET A 1 12.41 -17.31 4.53
C MET A 1 11.89 -16.39 5.64
N PRO A 2 12.60 -16.28 6.79
CA PRO A 2 12.14 -15.52 7.97
C PRO A 2 12.00 -14.01 7.72
N SER A 3 12.67 -13.49 6.69
CA SER A 3 12.65 -12.09 6.29
C SER A 3 11.26 -11.60 5.88
N VAL A 4 10.43 -12.44 5.24
CA VAL A 4 9.14 -11.98 4.70
C VAL A 4 8.16 -11.61 5.82
N GLU A 5 8.05 -12.44 6.86
CA GLU A 5 7.18 -12.13 8.01
C GLU A 5 7.61 -10.85 8.74
N ILE A 6 8.91 -10.67 8.94
CA ILE A 6 9.46 -9.47 9.59
C ILE A 6 9.15 -8.24 8.73
N THR A 7 9.40 -8.31 7.42
CA THR A 7 9.12 -7.18 6.52
C THR A 7 7.63 -6.85 6.45
N GLU A 8 6.73 -7.84 6.52
CA GLU A 8 5.29 -7.62 6.52
C GLU A 8 4.83 -6.90 7.80
N LYS A 9 5.33 -7.34 8.97
CA LYS A 9 5.04 -6.67 10.24
C LYS A 9 5.54 -5.22 10.26
N THR A 10 6.75 -4.99 9.75
CA THR A 10 7.32 -3.63 9.65
C THR A 10 6.50 -2.76 8.71
N TYR A 11 6.11 -3.29 7.54
CA TYR A 11 5.24 -2.60 6.60
C TYR A 11 3.89 -2.23 7.25
N LEU A 12 3.22 -3.20 7.87
CA LEU A 12 1.96 -2.97 8.60
C LEU A 12 2.08 -1.91 9.67
N LYS A 13 3.18 -1.92 10.44
CA LYS A 13 3.44 -0.91 11.46
C LYS A 13 3.57 0.48 10.81
N ARG A 14 4.30 0.61 9.70
CA ARG A 14 4.46 1.88 8.98
C ARG A 14 3.14 2.44 8.45
N ILE A 15 2.34 1.64 7.74
CA ILE A 15 1.06 2.11 7.19
C ILE A 15 0.02 2.37 8.30
N ASN A 16 0.09 1.65 9.42
CA ASN A 16 -0.74 1.92 10.57
C ASN A 16 -0.35 3.24 11.24
N THR A 17 0.95 3.52 11.40
CA THR A 17 1.38 4.82 11.95
C THR A 17 1.04 5.97 11.00
N LEU A 18 1.12 5.78 9.68
CA LEU A 18 0.61 6.75 8.71
C LEU A 18 -0.88 7.05 8.95
N ASN A 19 -1.69 6.02 9.17
CA ASN A 19 -3.11 6.18 9.45
C ASN A 19 -3.37 6.91 10.79
N GLN A 20 -2.70 6.46 11.86
CA GLN A 20 -2.93 6.98 13.22
C GLN A 20 -2.34 8.37 13.45
N SER A 21 -1.15 8.65 12.92
CA SER A 21 -0.42 9.90 13.18
C SER A 21 -0.68 10.99 12.13
N CYS A 22 -1.18 10.63 10.94
CA CYS A 22 -1.47 11.60 9.88
C CYS A 22 -2.96 11.62 9.52
N ALA A 23 -3.51 10.49 9.05
CA ALA A 23 -4.86 10.45 8.49
C ALA A 23 -5.94 10.86 9.48
N ILE A 24 -5.94 10.25 10.67
CA ILE A 24 -6.94 10.53 11.71
C ILE A 24 -6.84 11.97 12.22
N PRO A 25 -5.65 12.47 12.64
CA PRO A 25 -5.50 13.86 13.10
C PRO A 25 -5.88 14.88 12.04
N LEU A 26 -5.47 14.71 10.79
CA LEU A 26 -5.80 15.65 9.71
C LEU A 26 -7.29 15.69 9.41
N ARG A 27 -7.97 14.54 9.44
CA ARG A 27 -9.44 14.49 9.32
C ARG A 27 -10.12 15.19 10.50
N GLN A 28 -9.62 15.01 11.73
CA GLN A 28 -10.17 15.68 12.92
C GLN A 28 -9.94 17.20 12.89
N PHE A 29 -8.73 17.64 12.57
CA PHE A 29 -8.37 19.06 12.44
C PHE A 29 -9.14 19.74 11.31
N SER A 30 -9.50 19.03 10.24
CA SER A 30 -10.32 19.60 9.16
C SER A 30 -11.75 20.00 9.60
N LYS A 31 -12.26 19.41 10.70
CA LYS A 31 -13.62 19.65 11.21
C LYS A 31 -13.78 20.99 11.95
N SER A 32 -12.71 21.52 12.54
CA SER A 32 -12.75 22.79 13.27
C SER A 32 -12.00 23.87 12.52
N SER A 33 -12.60 25.06 12.36
CA SER A 33 -11.97 26.17 11.64
C SER A 33 -10.74 26.73 12.37
N SER A 34 -10.65 26.56 13.70
CA SER A 34 -9.54 27.08 14.50
C SER A 34 -8.29 26.19 14.51
N THR A 35 -8.42 24.90 14.18
CA THR A 35 -7.31 23.95 14.13
C THR A 35 -7.02 23.41 12.73
N ARG A 36 -7.71 23.94 11.71
CA ARG A 36 -7.64 23.50 10.32
C ARG A 36 -6.24 23.64 9.73
N ILE A 37 -5.53 22.52 9.59
CA ILE A 37 -4.23 22.45 8.91
C ILE A 37 -4.40 22.34 7.38
N ILE A 38 -5.41 21.55 6.97
CA ILE A 38 -5.84 21.30 5.60
C ILE A 38 -7.37 21.19 5.57
N ASP A 39 -7.99 21.38 4.41
CA ASP A 39 -9.44 21.23 4.29
C ASP A 39 -9.88 19.76 4.28
N LYS A 40 -11.19 19.52 4.42
CA LYS A 40 -11.77 18.17 4.47
C LYS A 40 -11.59 17.41 3.16
N HIS A 41 -11.65 18.11 2.02
CA HIS A 41 -11.47 17.50 0.70
C HIS A 41 -10.02 17.05 0.51
N GLU A 42 -9.05 17.87 0.89
CA GLU A 42 -7.61 17.57 0.89
C GLU A 42 -7.28 16.37 1.80
N ALA A 43 -7.83 16.35 3.02
CA ALA A 43 -7.65 15.22 3.94
C ALA A 43 -8.22 13.91 3.39
N THR A 44 -9.38 13.99 2.73
CA THR A 44 -10.05 12.82 2.13
C THR A 44 -9.32 12.35 0.87
N SER A 45 -8.86 13.27 0.02
CA SER A 45 -8.05 12.96 -1.17
C SER A 45 -6.77 12.23 -0.80
N MET A 46 -6.03 12.73 0.20
CA MET A 46 -4.74 12.13 0.59
C MET A 46 -4.86 10.83 1.37
N PHE A 47 -5.79 10.77 2.33
CA PHE A 47 -5.82 9.68 3.32
C PHE A 47 -7.12 8.90 3.33
N GLY A 48 -8.06 9.18 2.41
CA GLY A 48 -9.39 8.57 2.35
C GLY A 48 -9.36 7.04 2.42
N LYS A 49 -8.37 6.45 1.75
CA LYS A 49 -8.33 5.01 1.45
C LYS A 49 -7.32 4.22 2.27
N ILE A 50 -6.40 4.87 3.00
CA ILE A 50 -5.31 4.18 3.72
C ILE A 50 -5.81 3.22 4.79
N GLU A 51 -6.94 3.53 5.45
CA GLU A 51 -7.53 2.67 6.47
C GLU A 51 -7.93 1.30 5.91
N TYR A 52 -8.44 1.26 4.67
CA TYR A 52 -8.79 0.01 4.00
C TYR A 52 -7.54 -0.81 3.65
N ILE A 53 -6.43 -0.17 3.27
CA ILE A 53 -5.15 -0.84 3.06
C ILE A 53 -4.63 -1.45 4.37
N VAL A 54 -4.72 -0.72 5.48
CA VAL A 54 -4.32 -1.24 6.80
C VAL A 54 -5.13 -2.48 7.15
N LYS A 55 -6.47 -2.42 7.05
CA LYS A 55 -7.35 -3.56 7.34
C LYS A 55 -7.07 -4.76 6.43
N ALA A 56 -6.91 -4.52 5.13
CA ALA A 56 -6.60 -5.54 4.13
C ALA A 56 -5.29 -6.29 4.44
N ASN A 57 -4.23 -5.57 4.84
CA ASN A 57 -2.97 -6.21 5.17
C ASN A 57 -2.98 -6.88 6.55
N GLN A 58 -3.77 -6.36 7.49
CA GLN A 58 -3.98 -7.01 8.79
C GLN A 58 -4.62 -8.39 8.62
N SER A 59 -5.57 -8.54 7.69
CA SER A 59 -6.16 -9.85 7.36
C SER A 59 -5.24 -10.74 6.53
N LEU A 60 -4.40 -10.17 5.66
CA LEU A 60 -3.46 -10.94 4.83
C LEU A 60 -2.31 -11.54 5.65
N LEU A 61 -1.75 -10.80 6.63
CA LEU A 61 -0.60 -11.23 7.42
C LEU A 61 -0.69 -12.66 7.98
N PRO A 62 -1.76 -13.06 8.71
CA PRO A 62 -1.84 -14.42 9.26
C PRO A 62 -1.82 -15.49 8.15
N VAL A 63 -2.49 -15.24 7.03
CA VAL A 63 -2.54 -16.19 5.90
C VAL A 63 -1.18 -16.29 5.22
N LEU A 64 -0.50 -15.15 4.99
CA LEU A 64 0.84 -15.13 4.44
C LEU A 64 1.83 -15.91 5.33
N LYS A 65 1.73 -15.77 6.65
CA LYS A 65 2.56 -16.54 7.59
C LYS A 65 2.31 -18.05 7.50
N THR A 66 1.05 -18.46 7.47
CA THR A 66 0.68 -19.88 7.36
C THR A 66 1.18 -20.45 6.04
N CYS A 67 0.91 -19.77 4.93
CA CYS A 67 1.43 -20.12 3.60
C CYS A 67 2.95 -20.30 3.59
N LEU A 68 3.72 -19.33 4.09
CA LEU A 68 5.18 -19.42 4.08
C LEU A 68 5.72 -20.56 4.94
N LYS A 69 5.05 -20.86 6.07
CA LYS A 69 5.42 -22.01 6.92
C LYS A 69 5.13 -23.33 6.20
N SER A 70 3.95 -23.47 5.61
CA SER A 70 3.56 -24.66 4.83
C SER A 70 4.50 -24.89 3.66
N PHE A 71 4.82 -23.83 2.92
CA PHE A 71 5.79 -23.85 1.82
C PHE A 71 7.18 -24.36 2.26
N ILE A 72 7.71 -23.85 3.37
CA ILE A 72 9.03 -24.28 3.89
C ILE A 72 9.00 -25.74 4.32
N LYS A 73 7.88 -26.23 4.84
CA LYS A 73 7.68 -27.62 5.25
C LYS A 73 7.37 -28.57 4.09
N GLY A 74 7.21 -28.05 2.87
CA GLY A 74 6.81 -28.85 1.71
C GLY A 74 5.35 -29.35 1.79
N GLN A 75 4.50 -28.69 2.58
CA GLN A 75 3.07 -29.04 2.68
C GLN A 75 2.30 -28.49 1.48
N THR A 76 1.16 -29.10 1.19
CA THR A 76 0.18 -28.69 0.18
C THR A 76 -0.99 -27.92 0.81
N ASP A 77 -1.96 -27.52 0.00
CA ASP A 77 -3.26 -26.95 0.36
C ASP A 77 -3.20 -25.56 1.04
N TRP A 78 -2.11 -24.82 0.81
CA TRP A 78 -1.95 -23.45 1.35
C TRP A 78 -2.20 -22.36 0.31
N SER A 79 -2.06 -22.70 -0.97
CA SER A 79 -2.10 -21.72 -2.07
C SER A 79 -3.51 -21.21 -2.36
N ASP A 80 -4.55 -22.04 -2.15
CA ASP A 80 -5.95 -21.62 -2.27
C ASP A 80 -6.29 -20.51 -1.28
N GLN A 81 -5.94 -20.72 0.00
CA GLN A 81 -6.16 -19.73 1.05
C GLN A 81 -5.41 -18.43 0.76
N LEU A 82 -4.18 -18.52 0.22
CA LEU A 82 -3.43 -17.33 -0.19
C LEU A 82 -4.14 -16.58 -1.31
N CYS A 83 -4.60 -17.26 -2.36
CA CYS A 83 -5.23 -16.60 -3.50
C CYS A 83 -6.58 -15.99 -3.11
N GLU A 84 -7.40 -16.68 -2.31
CA GLU A 84 -8.65 -16.11 -1.78
C GLU A 84 -8.41 -14.83 -0.98
N GLN A 85 -7.35 -14.78 -0.16
CA GLN A 85 -7.01 -13.54 0.56
C GLN A 85 -6.47 -12.45 -0.36
N LEU A 86 -5.71 -12.80 -1.41
CA LEU A 86 -5.21 -11.81 -2.37
C LEU A 86 -6.35 -11.16 -3.15
N GLU A 87 -7.37 -11.93 -3.52
CA GLU A 87 -8.61 -11.40 -4.13
C GLU A 87 -9.34 -10.44 -3.19
N LYS A 88 -9.42 -10.75 -1.89
CA LYS A 88 -10.05 -9.86 -0.90
C LYS A 88 -9.34 -8.52 -0.75
N ILE A 89 -8.01 -8.48 -0.88
CA ILE A 89 -7.25 -7.23 -0.77
C ILE A 89 -7.20 -6.44 -2.08
N GLN A 90 -7.60 -7.05 -3.21
CA GLN A 90 -7.52 -6.48 -4.55
C GLN A 90 -8.22 -5.12 -4.65
N LYS A 91 -9.47 -5.03 -4.20
CA LYS A 91 -10.28 -3.81 -4.29
C LYS A 91 -9.71 -2.65 -3.47
N PRO A 92 -9.40 -2.81 -2.16
CA PRO A 92 -8.73 -1.77 -1.37
C PRO A 92 -7.46 -1.21 -2.03
N TYR A 93 -6.63 -2.10 -2.58
CA TYR A 93 -5.39 -1.71 -3.23
C TYR A 93 -5.62 -0.96 -4.53
N CYS A 94 -6.44 -1.46 -5.44
CA CYS A 94 -6.69 -0.74 -6.68
C CYS A 94 -7.39 0.60 -6.46
N ASP A 95 -8.28 0.69 -5.49
CA ASP A 95 -8.87 1.99 -5.13
C ASP A 95 -7.81 2.98 -4.65
N TYR A 96 -6.88 2.53 -3.81
CA TYR A 96 -5.78 3.38 -3.33
C TYR A 96 -4.86 3.80 -4.47
N LEU A 97 -4.42 2.85 -5.29
CA LEU A 97 -3.45 3.07 -6.37
C LEU A 97 -4.02 3.93 -7.51
N ALA A 98 -5.29 3.72 -7.89
CA ALA A 98 -5.94 4.55 -8.90
C ALA A 98 -6.00 6.04 -8.48
N GLY A 99 -6.11 6.30 -7.18
CA GLY A 99 -6.12 7.64 -6.60
C GLY A 99 -4.73 8.21 -6.29
N TYR A 100 -3.64 7.46 -6.52
CA TYR A 100 -2.32 7.77 -5.97
C TYR A 100 -1.73 9.08 -6.48
N ASP A 101 -1.88 9.37 -7.77
CA ASP A 101 -1.48 10.66 -8.32
C ASP A 101 -2.23 11.85 -7.67
N SER A 102 -3.54 11.70 -7.38
CA SER A 102 -4.28 12.76 -6.69
C SER A 102 -3.73 12.98 -5.28
N ILE A 103 -3.34 11.90 -4.61
CA ILE A 103 -2.64 11.95 -3.32
C ILE A 103 -1.32 12.73 -3.47
N LYS A 104 -0.51 12.39 -4.48
CA LYS A 104 0.78 13.03 -4.77
C LYS A 104 0.65 14.52 -5.10
N ASP A 105 -0.30 14.89 -5.96
CA ASP A 105 -0.53 16.29 -6.34
C ASP A 105 -1.02 17.11 -5.14
N THR A 106 -1.90 16.53 -4.33
CA THR A 106 -2.38 17.17 -3.10
C THR A 106 -1.25 17.35 -2.10
N GLU A 107 -0.40 16.34 -1.91
CA GLU A 107 0.77 16.40 -1.04
C GLU A 107 1.74 17.52 -1.44
N GLN A 108 2.11 17.59 -2.73
CA GLN A 108 3.02 18.62 -3.23
C GLN A 108 2.44 20.03 -3.09
N ARG A 109 1.14 20.19 -3.38
CA ARG A 109 0.43 21.47 -3.24
C ARG A 109 0.40 21.92 -1.77
N LEU A 110 0.13 21.01 -0.86
CA LEU A 110 0.10 21.28 0.58
C LEU A 110 1.48 21.58 1.15
N LEU A 111 2.53 20.90 0.69
CA LEU A 111 3.92 21.21 1.07
C LEU A 111 4.31 22.65 0.69
N LYS A 112 3.82 23.17 -0.44
CA LYS A 112 4.06 24.55 -0.87
C LYS A 112 3.23 25.54 -0.05
N LYS A 113 1.94 25.26 0.14
CA LYS A 113 0.95 26.20 0.69
C LYS A 113 0.86 26.24 2.22
N SER A 114 0.98 25.10 2.92
CA SER A 114 0.65 24.99 4.34
C SER A 114 1.87 24.75 5.22
N LYS A 115 2.22 25.75 6.04
CA LYS A 115 3.27 25.62 7.07
C LYS A 115 2.92 24.54 8.10
N GLY A 116 1.64 24.44 8.48
CA GLY A 116 1.17 23.41 9.42
C GLY A 116 1.33 22.01 8.84
N PHE A 117 1.07 21.82 7.54
CA PHE A 117 1.29 20.54 6.88
C PHE A 117 2.77 20.17 6.82
N ARG A 118 3.66 21.12 6.51
CA ARG A 118 5.12 20.89 6.58
C ARG A 118 5.56 20.46 7.98
N GLN A 119 5.06 21.12 9.03
CA GLN A 119 5.36 20.74 10.41
C GLN A 119 4.85 19.34 10.76
N LEU A 120 3.67 18.96 10.27
CA LEU A 120 3.17 17.59 10.42
C LEU A 120 4.11 16.57 9.77
N CYS A 121 4.53 16.82 8.51
CA CYS A 121 5.46 15.92 7.81
C CYS A 121 6.75 15.71 8.60
N GLU A 122 7.32 16.78 9.17
CA GLU A 122 8.52 16.70 10.02
C GLU A 122 8.26 15.93 11.32
N ARG A 123 7.10 16.12 11.96
CA ARG A 123 6.71 15.34 13.16
C ARG A 123 6.57 13.86 12.83
N THR A 124 5.93 13.53 11.71
CA THR A 124 5.80 12.14 11.24
C THR A 124 7.17 11.52 10.99
N LYS A 125 8.07 12.21 10.29
CA LYS A 125 9.44 11.74 10.04
C LYS A 125 10.21 11.50 11.34
N LYS A 126 10.07 12.39 12.33
CA LYS A 126 10.66 12.21 13.68
C LYS A 126 10.06 11.01 14.42
N SER A 127 8.75 10.83 14.38
CA SER A 127 8.07 9.67 14.98
C SER A 127 8.57 8.35 14.36
N MET A 128 8.72 8.28 13.04
CA MET A 128 9.30 7.13 12.34
C MET A 128 10.73 6.81 12.74
N TYR A 129 11.55 7.85 12.90
CA TYR A 129 12.91 7.69 13.40
C TYR A 129 12.93 7.13 14.83
N ASN A 130 12.13 7.71 15.74
CA ASN A 130 12.08 7.30 17.15
C ASN A 130 11.58 5.85 17.32
N ASP A 131 10.61 5.43 16.51
CA ASP A 131 10.06 4.08 16.53
C ASP A 131 10.98 3.03 15.87
N ARG A 132 12.20 3.42 15.50
CA ARG A 132 13.19 2.60 14.77
C ARG A 132 12.63 2.06 13.44
N MET A 133 11.72 2.78 12.81
CA MET A 133 11.11 2.43 11.52
C MET A 133 11.89 2.99 10.32
N GLY A 134 12.99 3.72 10.58
CA GLY A 134 13.84 4.37 9.58
C GLY A 134 13.51 5.85 9.39
N ARG A 135 14.34 6.57 8.63
CA ARG A 135 14.09 7.98 8.25
C ARG A 135 13.15 8.05 7.05
N VAL A 136 11.94 7.53 7.22
CA VAL A 136 10.91 7.49 6.18
C VAL A 136 10.02 8.73 6.31
N GLY A 137 9.90 9.52 5.26
CA GLY A 137 9.03 10.71 5.21
C GLY A 137 7.60 10.36 4.78
N LEU A 138 6.72 11.35 4.79
CA LEU A 138 5.32 11.16 4.43
C LEU A 138 5.16 10.62 3.00
N ARG A 139 5.90 11.18 2.05
CA ARG A 139 5.84 10.76 0.64
C ARG A 139 6.25 9.30 0.45
N GLU A 140 7.31 8.87 1.12
CA GLU A 140 7.74 7.47 1.07
C GLU A 140 6.70 6.56 1.72
N LEU A 141 6.11 6.96 2.85
CA LEU A 141 5.02 6.20 3.49
C LEU A 141 3.79 6.05 2.59
N LEU A 142 3.46 7.07 1.79
CA LEU A 142 2.33 7.01 0.85
C LEU A 142 2.60 6.07 -0.33
N MET A 143 3.87 5.88 -0.73
CA MET A 143 4.28 4.92 -1.77
C MET A 143 4.33 3.46 -1.28
N GLU A 144 4.45 3.22 0.03
CA GLU A 144 4.65 1.88 0.61
C GLU A 144 3.64 0.83 0.11
N PRO A 145 2.32 1.11 -0.02
CA PRO A 145 1.37 0.13 -0.53
C PRO A 145 1.70 -0.36 -1.95
N PHE A 146 2.08 0.54 -2.86
CA PHE A 146 2.50 0.17 -4.21
C PHE A 146 3.73 -0.73 -4.18
N GLN A 147 4.77 -0.27 -3.47
CA GLN A 147 6.02 -1.02 -3.33
C GLN A 147 5.76 -2.41 -2.73
N ARG A 148 4.84 -2.53 -1.77
CA ARG A 148 4.55 -3.81 -1.13
C ARG A 148 3.94 -4.82 -2.09
N VAL A 149 3.00 -4.41 -2.92
CA VAL A 149 2.42 -5.32 -3.95
C VAL A 149 3.49 -5.80 -4.90
N THR A 150 4.40 -4.92 -5.35
CA THR A 150 5.51 -5.33 -6.20
C THR A 150 6.46 -6.32 -5.51
N CYS A 151 6.67 -6.17 -4.19
CA CYS A 151 7.43 -7.12 -3.40
C CYS A 151 6.77 -8.51 -3.36
N TYR A 152 5.44 -8.60 -3.24
CA TYR A 152 4.73 -9.89 -3.24
C TYR A 152 4.97 -10.66 -4.55
N ILE A 153 4.95 -9.98 -5.69
CA ILE A 153 5.26 -10.59 -7.00
C ILE A 153 6.64 -11.24 -6.98
N LEU A 154 7.65 -10.53 -6.46
CA LEU A 154 9.02 -11.04 -6.38
C LEU A 154 9.13 -12.23 -5.42
N ILE A 155 8.49 -12.16 -4.26
CA ILE A 155 8.47 -13.24 -3.26
C ILE A 155 7.85 -14.50 -3.86
N PHE A 156 6.67 -14.39 -4.48
CA PHE A 156 5.97 -15.53 -5.07
C PHE A 156 6.72 -16.11 -6.26
N LYS A 157 7.34 -15.27 -7.12
CA LYS A 157 8.24 -15.76 -8.18
C LYS A 157 9.43 -16.54 -7.63
N GLN A 158 10.02 -16.08 -6.52
CA GLN A 158 11.12 -16.80 -5.87
C GLN A 158 10.66 -18.13 -5.24
N MET A 159 9.46 -18.17 -4.67
CA MET A 159 8.86 -19.42 -4.17
C MET A 159 8.65 -20.40 -5.31
N LEU A 160 8.06 -19.97 -6.42
CA LEU A 160 7.79 -20.80 -7.60
C LEU A 160 9.06 -21.44 -8.18
N LYS A 161 10.18 -20.69 -8.20
CA LYS A 161 11.49 -21.20 -8.65
C LYS A 161 12.04 -22.34 -7.80
N LYS A 162 11.60 -22.47 -6.54
CA LYS A 162 12.06 -23.50 -5.60
C LYS A 162 11.14 -24.71 -5.54
N MET A 163 10.01 -24.68 -6.25
CA MET A 163 9.04 -25.78 -6.28
C MET A 163 9.39 -26.74 -7.41
N SER A 164 9.24 -28.05 -7.16
CA SER A 164 9.25 -29.09 -8.21
C SER A 164 8.19 -28.79 -9.26
N SER A 165 8.38 -29.15 -10.53
CA SER A 165 7.41 -28.95 -11.63
C SER A 165 6.04 -29.53 -11.34
N ASP A 166 5.99 -30.64 -10.59
CA ASP A 166 4.78 -31.43 -10.37
C ASP A 166 4.05 -31.02 -9.09
N ASN A 167 4.52 -29.95 -8.42
CA ASN A 167 3.90 -29.49 -7.19
C ASN A 167 2.51 -28.87 -7.48
N PRO A 168 1.43 -29.34 -6.83
CA PRO A 168 0.06 -28.93 -7.13
C PRO A 168 -0.19 -27.44 -6.83
N GLU A 169 0.54 -26.83 -5.90
CA GLU A 169 0.37 -25.43 -5.49
C GLU A 169 0.88 -24.43 -6.55
N ARG A 170 1.59 -24.88 -7.58
CA ARG A 170 2.20 -24.00 -8.58
C ARG A 170 1.17 -23.20 -9.37
N ALA A 171 0.09 -23.85 -9.78
CA ALA A 171 -0.97 -23.23 -10.57
C ALA A 171 -1.60 -22.06 -9.81
N ASN A 172 -1.95 -22.30 -8.55
CA ASN A 172 -2.48 -21.27 -7.67
C ASN A 172 -1.45 -20.17 -7.39
N LEU A 173 -0.19 -20.50 -7.13
CA LEU A 173 0.84 -19.47 -6.92
C LEU A 173 1.03 -18.57 -8.16
N LEU A 174 0.87 -19.11 -9.38
CA LEU A 174 0.83 -18.32 -10.62
C LEU A 174 -0.40 -17.41 -10.69
N SER A 175 -1.57 -17.89 -10.26
CA SER A 175 -2.79 -17.07 -10.15
C SER A 175 -2.56 -15.91 -9.16
N CYS A 176 -2.06 -16.21 -7.96
CA CYS A 176 -1.69 -15.23 -6.96
C CYS A 176 -0.69 -14.16 -7.49
N ILE A 177 0.32 -14.57 -8.28
CA ILE A 177 1.23 -13.64 -8.98
C ILE A 177 0.47 -12.75 -9.96
N SER A 178 -0.46 -13.32 -10.73
CA SER A 178 -1.28 -12.60 -11.71
C SER A 178 -2.17 -11.56 -11.02
N THR A 179 -2.80 -11.90 -9.90
CA THR A 179 -3.56 -10.96 -9.07
C THR A 179 -2.69 -9.80 -8.58
N CYS A 180 -1.47 -10.06 -8.08
CA CYS A 180 -0.58 -8.98 -7.67
C CYS A 180 -0.10 -8.10 -8.85
N ASN A 181 0.18 -8.68 -10.02
CA ASN A 181 0.50 -7.90 -11.23
C ASN A 181 -0.67 -7.01 -11.64
N TRP A 182 -1.91 -7.54 -11.59
CA TRP A 182 -3.11 -6.77 -11.89
C TRP A 182 -3.28 -5.60 -10.92
N ILE A 183 -3.06 -5.83 -9.62
CA ILE A 183 -3.11 -4.75 -8.62
C ILE A 183 -2.06 -3.67 -8.93
N ALA A 184 -0.82 -4.07 -9.27
CA ALA A 184 0.22 -3.14 -9.63
C ALA A 184 -0.11 -2.35 -10.92
N PHE A 185 -0.80 -2.98 -11.87
CA PHE A 185 -1.24 -2.35 -13.12
C PHE A 185 -2.31 -1.26 -12.90
N CYS A 186 -3.15 -1.36 -11.86
CA CYS A 186 -4.11 -0.29 -11.52
C CYS A 186 -3.46 1.09 -11.31
N GLU A 187 -2.17 1.15 -10.95
CA GLU A 187 -1.42 2.43 -10.92
C GLU A 187 -1.06 2.91 -12.34
N LEU A 188 -0.57 2.01 -13.19
CA LEU A 188 -0.16 2.30 -14.57
C LEU A 188 -1.34 2.79 -15.42
N ASP A 189 -2.52 2.18 -15.29
CA ASP A 189 -3.72 2.64 -15.99
C ASP A 189 -4.12 4.06 -15.58
N SER A 190 -3.99 4.44 -14.30
CA SER A 190 -4.25 5.82 -13.87
C SER A 190 -3.34 6.82 -14.59
N HIS A 191 -2.06 6.46 -14.77
CA HIS A 191 -1.12 7.29 -15.52
C HIS A 191 -1.43 7.33 -17.03
N LEU A 192 -1.77 6.18 -17.64
CA LEU A 192 -2.11 6.09 -19.07
C LEU A 192 -3.39 6.84 -19.41
N ILE A 193 -4.44 6.70 -18.59
CA ILE A 193 -5.72 7.41 -18.75
C ILE A 193 -5.50 8.93 -18.69
N LYS A 194 -4.63 9.41 -17.80
CA LYS A 194 -4.29 10.84 -17.71
C LYS A 194 -3.49 11.33 -18.88
N ALA A 195 -2.50 10.56 -19.34
CA ALA A 195 -1.75 10.91 -20.54
C ALA A 195 -2.67 11.01 -21.76
N ALA A 196 -3.60 10.06 -21.91
CA ALA A 196 -4.62 10.11 -22.96
C ALA A 196 -5.56 11.32 -22.82
N THR A 197 -6.01 11.64 -21.59
CA THR A 197 -6.91 12.78 -21.34
C THR A 197 -6.23 14.12 -21.62
N ILE A 198 -4.94 14.25 -21.28
CA ILE A 198 -4.13 15.44 -21.59
C ILE A 198 -3.93 15.58 -23.11
N CYS A 199 -3.61 14.49 -23.81
CA CYS A 199 -3.46 14.53 -25.27
C CYS A 199 -4.74 15.01 -25.99
N VAL A 200 -5.92 14.67 -25.48
CA VAL A 200 -7.21 15.08 -26.07
C VAL A 200 -7.54 16.56 -25.75
N SER A 201 -7.08 17.11 -24.63
CA SER A 201 -7.32 18.52 -24.27
C SER A 201 -6.39 19.52 -24.97
N PHE A 202 -5.27 19.06 -25.55
CA PHE A 202 -4.37 19.88 -26.38
C PHE A 202 -4.76 19.94 -27.87
N GLN A 203 -5.84 19.27 -28.28
CA GLN A 203 -6.37 19.30 -29.65
C GLN A 203 -7.63 20.19 -29.81
N ARG A 204 -7.85 21.16 -28.90
CA ARG A 204 -8.93 22.16 -29.01
C ARG A 204 -8.40 23.58 -28.97
#